data_AF-A0A2S9XXV8-F1
#
_entry.id   AF-A0A2S9XXV8-F1
#
_cell.length_a   1.000
_cell.length_b   1.000
_cell.length_c   1.000
_cell.angle_alpha   90.00
_cell.angle_beta   90.00
_cell.angle_gamma   90.00
#
_symmetry.space_group_name_H-M   'P 1'
#
loop_
_entity.id
_entity.type
_entity.pdbx_description
1 polymer ?
#
loop_
_entity_poly.entity_id
_entity_poly.type
_entity_poly.pdbx_seq_one_letter_code
_entity_poly.pdbx_strand_id
1 'polypeptide(L)'
;MLSGLTADALEPLGQALTLVRHDDGARLFYDEVPNRDAPLRILVHGHATWDPAHSSDDNGAWTLTTGSVFGLGAVNDWAAEAGLDRTWPRADLPMIRCRAKGPISTLELAPDRFEAVFMSKPGGVLRDRLLAMFPTVVHGGEIVAALRATPQFSRVNAVALYRLLDLAPTVTYQPTAKDPDQPQQPAAPPPGLAVAPGPALYYVLRGQLQLVVDETLLSFGAGEVGGSDLFADEGAATLKAATATTKATAVVVTKEAVAALSGYMPGFARSLGPMFNGQRVKP
;
A
#
# COMPACT_ATOMS: atom_id res chain seq x y z
N MET A 1 4.72 -0.16 -5.92
CA MET A 1 5.34 0.55 -4.78
C MET A 1 6.33 1.63 -5.20
N LEU A 2 7.28 1.33 -6.09
CA LEU A 2 8.31 2.28 -6.55
C LEU A 2 7.91 3.12 -7.78
N SER A 3 6.76 2.81 -8.38
CA SER A 3 6.22 3.51 -9.54
C SER A 3 5.93 4.99 -9.24
N GLY A 4 6.25 5.87 -10.18
CA GLY A 4 6.02 7.31 -10.06
C GLY A 4 7.13 8.07 -9.32
N LEU A 5 8.14 7.38 -8.80
CA LEU A 5 9.36 8.01 -8.30
C LEU A 5 10.27 8.39 -9.47
N THR A 6 10.99 9.51 -9.33
CA THR A 6 11.97 9.96 -10.32
C THR A 6 13.20 9.06 -10.32
N ALA A 7 13.96 9.07 -11.42
CA ALA A 7 15.24 8.37 -11.50
C ALA A 7 16.18 8.80 -10.36
N ASP A 8 16.27 10.10 -10.08
CA ASP A 8 17.08 10.67 -8.99
C ASP A 8 16.70 10.11 -7.61
N ALA A 9 15.40 9.87 -7.36
CA ALA A 9 14.95 9.30 -6.09
C ALA A 9 15.28 7.80 -5.97
N LEU A 10 15.42 7.10 -7.10
CA LEU A 10 15.71 5.67 -7.16
C LEU A 10 17.20 5.36 -7.30
N GLU A 11 18.01 6.31 -7.79
CA GLU A 11 19.43 6.10 -8.06
C GLU A 11 20.23 5.63 -6.83
N PRO A 12 20.10 6.22 -5.64
CA PRO A 12 20.82 5.75 -4.45
C PRO A 12 20.50 4.30 -4.10
N LEU A 13 19.23 3.90 -4.28
CA LEU A 13 18.80 2.52 -4.08
C LEU A 13 19.43 1.61 -5.14
N GLY A 14 19.32 1.99 -6.42
CA GLY A 14 19.86 1.21 -7.54
C GLY A 14 21.35 0.92 -7.43
N GLN A 15 22.14 1.88 -6.94
CA GLN A 15 23.58 1.73 -6.73
C GLN A 15 23.95 0.84 -5.54
N ALA A 16 23.05 0.68 -4.57
CA ALA A 16 23.28 -0.08 -3.34
C ALA A 16 22.71 -1.50 -3.37
N LEU A 17 21.85 -1.82 -4.33
CA LEU A 17 21.23 -3.14 -4.46
C LEU A 17 22.23 -4.18 -4.99
N THR A 18 22.17 -5.38 -4.42
CA THR A 18 22.97 -6.53 -4.85
C THR A 18 22.07 -7.64 -5.38
N LEU A 19 22.47 -8.30 -6.48
CA LEU A 19 21.72 -9.42 -7.02
C LEU A 19 22.05 -10.69 -6.22
N VAL A 20 21.03 -11.29 -5.62
CA VAL A 20 21.13 -12.54 -4.86
C VAL A 20 20.24 -13.60 -5.50
N ARG A 21 20.74 -14.84 -5.58
CA ARG A 21 19.98 -15.99 -6.05
C ARG A 21 19.62 -16.87 -4.88
N HIS A 22 18.39 -17.34 -4.86
CA HIS A 22 17.88 -18.26 -3.84
C HIS A 22 17.36 -19.53 -4.51
N ASP A 23 17.64 -20.65 -3.88
CA ASP A 23 17.14 -21.95 -4.32
C ASP A 23 15.64 -22.12 -4.00
N ASP A 24 15.05 -23.15 -4.58
CA ASP A 24 13.66 -23.53 -4.27
C ASP A 24 13.47 -23.80 -2.77
N GLY A 25 12.35 -23.31 -2.22
CA GLY A 25 12.01 -23.44 -0.81
C GLY A 25 12.81 -22.56 0.15
N ALA A 26 13.75 -21.75 -0.35
CA ALA A 26 14.51 -20.80 0.46
C ALA A 26 13.58 -19.90 1.28
N ARG A 27 13.90 -19.74 2.57
CA ARG A 27 13.17 -18.86 3.48
C ARG A 27 13.70 -17.44 3.32
N LEU A 28 12.83 -16.51 2.93
CA LEU A 28 13.21 -15.13 2.64
C LEU A 28 12.97 -14.19 3.83
N PHE A 29 12.09 -14.58 4.76
CA PHE A 29 11.98 -13.97 6.09
C PHE A 29 12.11 -15.02 7.18
N TYR A 30 12.67 -14.55 8.29
CA TYR A 30 12.73 -15.29 9.53
C TYR A 30 11.53 -14.89 10.40
N ASP A 31 11.01 -15.90 11.10
CA ASP A 31 9.88 -15.85 12.04
C ASP A 31 10.27 -15.10 13.35
N GLU A 32 10.97 -13.96 13.23
CA GLU A 32 11.51 -13.18 14.34
C GLU A 32 11.12 -11.71 14.23
N VAL A 33 10.72 -11.11 15.34
CA VAL A 33 10.38 -9.69 15.45
C VAL A 33 11.08 -9.12 16.71
N PRO A 34 12.00 -8.14 16.60
CA PRO A 34 12.37 -7.43 15.40
C PRO A 34 13.41 -8.06 14.48
N ASN A 35 13.18 -7.97 13.17
CA ASN A 35 14.09 -8.49 12.15
C ASN A 35 14.94 -7.38 11.52
N ARG A 36 15.89 -6.86 12.30
CA ARG A 36 16.79 -5.78 11.88
C ARG A 36 17.85 -6.24 10.88
N ASP A 37 18.12 -7.54 10.82
CA ASP A 37 19.14 -8.09 9.94
C ASP A 37 18.58 -8.46 8.55
N ALA A 38 17.26 -8.54 8.39
CA ALA A 38 16.65 -8.87 7.11
C ALA A 38 16.79 -7.73 6.10
N PRO A 39 17.27 -7.98 4.88
CA PRO A 39 17.38 -6.95 3.86
C PRO A 39 15.99 -6.58 3.27
N LEU A 40 15.93 -5.38 2.71
CA LEU A 40 14.86 -4.99 1.77
C LEU A 40 15.12 -5.69 0.44
N ARG A 41 14.09 -6.27 -0.17
CA ARG A 41 14.23 -7.07 -1.38
C ARG A 41 13.26 -6.64 -2.47
N ILE A 42 13.72 -6.77 -3.71
CA ILE A 42 12.91 -6.63 -4.92
C ILE A 42 13.02 -7.94 -5.69
N LEU A 43 11.90 -8.63 -5.89
CA LEU A 43 11.88 -9.86 -6.69
C LEU A 43 12.09 -9.50 -8.16
N VAL A 44 13.16 -9.99 -8.80
CA VAL A 44 13.43 -9.73 -10.22
C VAL A 44 13.18 -10.94 -11.11
N HIS A 45 13.14 -12.14 -10.54
CA HIS A 45 12.80 -13.36 -11.25
C HIS A 45 12.20 -14.41 -10.31
N GLY A 46 11.19 -15.14 -10.80
CA GLY A 46 10.54 -16.24 -10.10
C GLY A 46 9.37 -15.82 -9.22
N HIS A 47 8.97 -16.70 -8.29
CA HIS A 47 7.80 -16.52 -7.42
C HIS A 47 8.12 -16.92 -5.98
N ALA A 48 7.47 -16.26 -5.02
CA ALA A 48 7.51 -16.66 -3.62
C ALA A 48 6.11 -16.59 -3.01
N THR A 49 5.81 -17.45 -2.03
CA THR A 49 4.58 -17.29 -1.23
C THR A 49 4.83 -16.38 -0.05
N TRP A 50 3.74 -15.75 0.38
CA TRP A 50 3.65 -14.90 1.55
C TRP A 50 2.44 -15.36 2.36
N ASP A 51 2.73 -16.11 3.40
CA ASP A 51 1.73 -16.82 4.20
C ASP A 51 1.74 -16.21 5.61
N PRO A 52 0.63 -15.61 6.08
CA PRO A 52 0.48 -15.29 7.49
C PRO A 52 0.56 -16.59 8.30
N ALA A 53 1.28 -16.62 9.41
CA ALA A 53 1.51 -17.82 10.20
C ALA A 53 0.22 -18.51 10.71
N HIS A 54 -0.93 -17.82 10.64
CA HIS A 54 -2.25 -18.30 11.06
C HIS A 54 -3.18 -18.73 9.92
N SER A 55 -2.79 -18.65 8.64
CA SER A 55 -3.66 -19.12 7.56
C SER A 55 -3.52 -20.64 7.39
N SER A 56 -4.56 -21.39 7.76
CA SER A 56 -4.67 -22.84 7.49
C SER A 56 -4.96 -23.17 6.02
N ASP A 57 -5.27 -22.15 5.22
CA ASP A 57 -5.80 -22.33 3.87
C ASP A 57 -4.75 -21.92 2.83
N ASP A 58 -4.10 -22.91 2.22
CA ASP A 58 -3.17 -22.79 1.08
C ASP A 58 -3.80 -22.15 -0.19
N ASN A 59 -5.05 -21.69 -0.15
CA ASN A 59 -5.82 -21.24 -1.32
C ASN A 59 -5.92 -19.71 -1.48
N GLY A 60 -5.14 -18.92 -0.72
CA GLY A 60 -5.14 -17.46 -0.81
C GLY A 60 -3.78 -16.78 -0.60
N ALA A 61 -2.69 -17.55 -0.53
CA ALA A 61 -1.33 -17.06 -0.31
C ALA A 61 -1.01 -15.88 -1.22
N TRP A 62 -0.66 -14.73 -0.62
CA TRP A 62 -0.19 -13.60 -1.39
C TRP A 62 1.08 -14.04 -2.14
N THR A 63 1.02 -14.05 -3.48
CA THR A 63 2.16 -14.48 -4.28
C THR A 63 3.00 -13.26 -4.62
N LEU A 64 4.24 -13.25 -4.13
CA LEU A 64 5.26 -12.33 -4.60
C LEU A 64 5.66 -12.76 -6.02
N THR A 65 5.63 -11.78 -6.92
CA THR A 65 5.92 -11.90 -8.36
C THR A 65 7.00 -10.88 -8.72
N THR A 66 7.60 -11.00 -9.90
CA THR A 66 8.56 -10.02 -10.41
C THR A 66 8.06 -8.57 -10.22
N GLY A 67 8.93 -7.72 -9.68
CA GLY A 67 8.65 -6.33 -9.30
C GLY A 67 8.12 -6.14 -7.88
N SER A 68 7.81 -7.21 -7.14
CA SER A 68 7.35 -7.10 -5.75
C SER A 68 8.48 -6.60 -4.86
N VAL A 69 8.17 -5.62 -4.02
CA VAL A 69 9.04 -5.13 -2.96
C VAL A 69 8.60 -5.77 -1.65
N PHE A 70 9.54 -6.35 -0.91
CA PHE A 70 9.26 -7.03 0.35
C PHE A 70 10.40 -6.83 1.36
N GLY A 71 10.08 -6.98 2.65
CA GLY A 71 11.02 -6.61 3.73
C GLY A 71 10.83 -5.20 4.25
N LEU A 72 9.68 -4.59 3.96
CA LEU A 72 9.31 -3.28 4.51
C LEU A 72 9.30 -3.26 6.05
N GLY A 73 9.07 -4.41 6.69
CA GLY A 73 9.19 -4.54 8.14
C GLY A 73 10.59 -4.24 8.66
N ALA A 74 11.64 -4.65 7.94
CA ALA A 74 13.02 -4.33 8.30
C ALA A 74 13.31 -2.84 8.05
N VAL A 75 12.84 -2.28 6.92
CA VAL A 75 12.95 -0.83 6.65
C VAL A 75 12.30 0.01 7.75
N ASN A 76 11.13 -0.40 8.25
CA ASN A 76 10.47 0.24 9.38
C ASN A 76 11.31 0.15 10.66
N ASP A 77 11.99 -0.97 10.91
CA ASP A 77 12.87 -1.10 12.08
C ASP A 77 14.11 -0.25 11.98
N TRP A 78 14.78 -0.25 10.83
CA TRP A 78 15.97 0.56 10.58
C TRP A 78 15.64 2.05 10.77
N ALA A 79 14.49 2.48 10.24
CA ALA A 79 13.99 3.83 10.44
C ALA A 79 13.69 4.14 11.91
N ALA A 80 13.16 3.19 12.67
CA ALA A 80 12.87 3.36 14.10
C ALA A 80 14.16 3.46 14.92
N GLU A 81 15.15 2.63 14.60
CA GLU A 81 16.48 2.66 15.23
C GLU A 81 17.23 3.97 14.93
N ALA A 82 17.08 4.50 13.72
CA ALA A 82 17.59 5.81 13.34
C ALA A 82 16.79 7.01 13.93
N GLY A 83 15.78 6.76 14.78
CA GLY A 83 15.02 7.81 15.48
C GLY A 83 14.05 8.58 14.60
N LEU A 84 13.51 7.99 13.53
CA LEU A 84 12.54 8.65 12.64
C LEU A 84 11.11 8.58 13.18
N ASP A 85 10.44 9.73 13.27
CA ASP A 85 9.08 9.88 13.82
C ASP A 85 7.95 9.22 13.01
N ARG A 86 8.23 8.80 11.76
CA ARG A 86 7.24 8.25 10.80
C ARG A 86 7.19 6.73 10.78
N THR A 87 7.78 6.10 11.78
CA THR A 87 7.81 4.65 11.92
C THR A 87 6.53 4.15 12.56
N TRP A 88 6.15 2.92 12.22
CA TRP A 88 4.95 2.30 12.73
C TRP A 88 5.28 1.39 13.92
N PRO A 89 4.49 1.46 15.00
CA PRO A 89 4.61 0.53 16.10
C PRO A 89 4.30 -0.88 15.60
N ARG A 90 5.07 -1.86 16.07
CA ARG A 90 4.95 -3.27 15.65
C ARG A 90 3.94 -4.11 16.40
N ALA A 91 3.19 -3.50 17.33
CA ALA A 91 2.19 -4.23 18.08
C ALA A 91 1.23 -4.94 17.09
N ASP A 92 1.13 -6.26 17.25
CA ASP A 92 0.21 -7.15 16.55
C ASP A 92 0.48 -7.42 15.06
N LEU A 93 1.74 -7.33 14.60
CA LEU A 93 2.07 -7.76 13.24
C LEU A 93 1.96 -9.28 13.10
N PRO A 94 1.19 -9.80 12.11
CA PRO A 94 1.16 -11.22 11.84
C PRO A 94 2.57 -11.67 11.42
N MET A 95 3.05 -12.75 12.03
CA MET A 95 4.27 -13.40 11.56
C MET A 95 4.05 -13.83 10.11
N ILE A 96 4.91 -13.38 9.23
CA ILE A 96 4.81 -13.65 7.80
C ILE A 96 5.91 -14.63 7.44
N ARG A 97 5.49 -15.75 6.84
CA ARG A 97 6.39 -16.72 6.24
C ARG A 97 6.49 -16.44 4.76
N CYS A 98 7.70 -16.11 4.32
CA CYS A 98 7.97 -15.96 2.90
C CYS A 98 8.91 -17.05 2.42
N ARG A 99 8.49 -17.84 1.42
CA ARG A 99 9.29 -18.92 0.85
C ARG A 99 9.31 -18.87 -0.67
N ALA A 100 10.47 -19.11 -1.26
CA ALA A 100 10.61 -19.27 -2.70
C ALA A 100 9.80 -20.48 -3.20
N LYS A 101 9.18 -20.34 -4.37
CA LYS A 101 8.50 -21.40 -5.13
C LYS A 101 9.26 -21.58 -6.45
N GLY A 102 10.23 -22.47 -6.44
CA GLY A 102 11.28 -22.59 -7.44
C GLY A 102 12.45 -21.62 -7.18
N PRO A 103 13.53 -21.71 -7.97
CA PRO A 103 14.64 -20.78 -7.91
C PRO A 103 14.18 -19.34 -8.19
N ILE A 104 14.66 -18.39 -7.39
CA ILE A 104 14.34 -16.97 -7.55
C ILE A 104 15.59 -16.11 -7.58
N SER A 105 15.46 -14.89 -8.07
CA SER A 105 16.49 -13.87 -7.97
C SER A 105 15.91 -12.59 -7.40
N THR A 106 16.61 -12.01 -6.43
CA THR A 106 16.23 -10.79 -5.71
C THR A 106 17.32 -9.74 -5.85
N LEU A 107 16.93 -8.48 -5.92
CA LEU A 107 17.83 -7.38 -5.61
C LEU A 107 17.67 -7.05 -4.13
N GLU A 108 18.76 -7.08 -3.38
CA GLU A 108 18.75 -6.94 -1.92
C GLU A 108 19.54 -5.71 -1.47
N LEU A 109 18.94 -4.93 -0.57
CA LEU A 109 19.57 -3.84 0.15
C LEU A 109 19.83 -4.30 1.58
N ALA A 110 21.11 -4.39 1.94
CA ALA A 110 21.53 -4.80 3.28
C ALA A 110 21.26 -3.70 4.33
N PRO A 111 21.07 -4.08 5.62
CA PRO A 111 20.77 -3.14 6.71
C PRO A 111 21.79 -2.01 6.87
N ASP A 112 23.08 -2.31 6.73
CA ASP A 112 24.20 -1.38 6.87
C ASP A 112 24.20 -0.26 5.80
N ARG A 113 23.44 -0.44 4.71
CA ARG A 113 23.27 0.54 3.65
C ARG A 113 22.12 1.52 3.90
N PHE A 114 21.34 1.32 4.96
CA PHE A 114 20.14 2.12 5.23
C PHE A 114 20.44 3.63 5.25
N GLU A 115 21.43 4.06 6.03
CA GLU A 115 21.74 5.49 6.17
C GLU A 115 22.15 6.11 4.83
N ALA A 116 23.08 5.46 4.12
CA ALA A 116 23.60 5.93 2.85
C ALA A 116 22.51 6.10 1.78
N VAL A 117 21.52 5.19 1.77
CA VAL A 117 20.43 5.20 0.79
C VAL A 117 19.31 6.16 1.20
N PHE A 118 18.83 6.08 2.44
CA PHE A 118 17.55 6.69 2.84
C PHE A 118 17.66 8.00 3.62
N MET A 119 18.84 8.37 4.12
CA MET A 119 19.02 9.62 4.87
C MET A 119 19.42 10.80 3.98
N SER A 120 19.71 10.56 2.70
CA SER A 120 19.87 11.60 1.70
C SER A 120 18.53 12.27 1.35
N LYS A 121 18.54 13.51 0.85
CA LYS A 121 17.32 14.21 0.38
C LYS A 121 16.55 13.41 -0.70
N PRO A 122 17.17 12.89 -1.78
CA PRO A 122 16.46 12.06 -2.77
C PRO A 122 15.98 10.74 -2.17
N GLY A 123 16.82 10.09 -1.35
CA GLY A 123 16.48 8.84 -0.68
C GLY A 123 15.35 8.95 0.35
N GLY A 124 15.20 10.12 0.97
CA GLY A 124 14.13 10.41 1.92
C GLY A 124 12.74 10.31 1.30
N VAL A 125 12.58 10.66 0.02
CA VAL A 125 11.29 10.50 -0.70
C VAL A 125 10.95 9.02 -0.85
N LEU A 126 11.92 8.20 -1.25
CA LEU A 126 11.75 6.76 -1.33
C LEU A 126 11.46 6.15 0.04
N ARG A 127 12.22 6.53 1.08
CA ARG A 127 12.01 6.10 2.46
C ARG A 127 10.59 6.37 2.93
N ASP A 128 10.13 7.60 2.78
CA ASP A 128 8.80 8.02 3.22
C ASP A 128 7.70 7.26 2.45
N ARG A 129 7.91 7.00 1.14
CA ARG A 129 7.04 6.14 0.34
C ARG A 129 6.98 4.72 0.92
N LEU A 130 8.11 4.09 1.19
CA LEU A 130 8.18 2.72 1.72
C LEU A 130 7.52 2.63 3.12
N LEU A 131 7.77 3.60 4.00
CA LEU A 131 7.14 3.67 5.33
C LEU A 131 5.62 3.87 5.26
N ALA A 132 5.11 4.59 4.26
CA ALA A 132 3.67 4.72 4.03
C ALA A 132 3.03 3.47 3.43
N MET A 133 3.79 2.60 2.74
CA MET A 133 3.28 1.32 2.24
C MET A 133 3.29 0.23 3.30
N PHE A 134 4.12 0.37 4.35
CA PHE A 134 4.28 -0.67 5.36
C PHE A 134 2.96 -1.13 6.00
N PRO A 135 2.06 -0.23 6.47
CA PRO A 135 0.79 -0.67 7.06
C PRO A 135 -0.14 -1.30 6.02
N THR A 136 -0.16 -0.78 4.78
CA THR A 136 -0.92 -1.38 3.67
C THR A 136 -0.51 -2.85 3.45
N VAL A 137 0.79 -3.14 3.50
CA VAL A 137 1.33 -4.49 3.30
C VAL A 137 0.97 -5.41 4.48
N VAL A 138 1.12 -4.91 5.70
CA VAL A 138 0.80 -5.65 6.93
C VAL A 138 -0.66 -6.06 6.97
N HIS A 139 -1.57 -5.11 6.69
CA HIS A 139 -3.01 -5.34 6.74
C HIS A 139 -3.59 -5.82 5.41
N GLY A 140 -2.74 -6.21 4.45
CA GLY A 140 -3.14 -6.51 3.08
C GLY A 140 -4.27 -7.54 3.00
N GLY A 141 -4.24 -8.58 3.84
CA GLY A 141 -5.29 -9.60 3.88
C GLY A 141 -6.66 -9.05 4.25
N GLU A 142 -6.72 -8.24 5.31
CA GLU A 142 -7.95 -7.59 5.79
C GLU A 142 -8.48 -6.60 4.74
N ILE A 143 -7.60 -5.80 4.16
CA ILE A 143 -7.94 -4.81 3.14
C ILE A 143 -8.49 -5.51 1.88
N VAL A 144 -7.82 -6.57 1.40
CA VAL A 144 -8.28 -7.35 0.25
C VAL A 144 -9.64 -7.98 0.53
N ALA A 145 -9.85 -8.55 1.72
CA ALA A 145 -11.14 -9.10 2.11
C ALA A 145 -12.24 -8.04 2.09
N ALA A 146 -11.99 -6.86 2.65
CA ALA A 146 -12.95 -5.76 2.68
C ALA A 146 -13.22 -5.18 1.29
N LEU A 147 -12.21 -5.04 0.43
CA LEU A 147 -12.40 -4.64 -0.97
C LEU A 147 -13.29 -5.64 -1.71
N ARG A 148 -13.07 -6.95 -1.56
CA ARG A 148 -13.91 -7.99 -2.20
C ARG A 148 -15.36 -8.00 -1.73
N ALA A 149 -15.63 -7.48 -0.54
CA ALA A 149 -17.00 -7.30 -0.05
C ALA A 149 -17.74 -6.15 -0.77
N THR A 150 -17.03 -5.26 -1.46
CA THR A 150 -17.65 -4.20 -2.27
C THR A 150 -18.10 -4.73 -3.63
N PRO A 151 -19.22 -4.23 -4.20
CA PRO A 151 -19.68 -4.64 -5.53
C PRO A 151 -18.62 -4.48 -6.62
N GLN A 152 -17.80 -3.41 -6.52
CA GLN A 152 -16.77 -3.02 -7.47
C GLN A 152 -15.64 -4.05 -7.64
N PHE A 153 -15.20 -4.67 -6.54
CA PHE A 153 -14.05 -5.58 -6.55
C PHE A 153 -14.43 -7.04 -6.28
N SER A 154 -15.71 -7.35 -6.09
CA SER A 154 -16.23 -8.70 -5.79
C SER A 154 -15.75 -9.80 -6.74
N ARG A 155 -15.57 -9.47 -8.03
CA ARG A 155 -15.13 -10.40 -9.09
C ARG A 155 -13.62 -10.39 -9.33
N VAL A 156 -12.89 -9.48 -8.70
CA VAL A 156 -11.45 -9.34 -8.89
C VAL A 156 -10.71 -10.41 -8.10
N ASN A 157 -9.76 -11.08 -8.75
CA ASN A 157 -8.94 -12.08 -8.07
C ASN A 157 -8.08 -11.42 -6.97
N ALA A 158 -7.81 -12.16 -5.89
CA ALA A 158 -7.09 -11.61 -4.74
C ALA A 158 -5.68 -11.12 -5.11
N VAL A 159 -4.98 -11.84 -5.98
CA VAL A 159 -3.63 -11.47 -6.46
C VAL A 159 -3.60 -10.08 -7.08
N ALA A 160 -4.62 -9.74 -7.87
CA ALA A 160 -4.74 -8.44 -8.52
C ALA A 160 -5.04 -7.33 -7.51
N LEU A 161 -5.83 -7.62 -6.46
CA LEU A 161 -6.07 -6.67 -5.39
C LEU A 161 -4.80 -6.42 -4.56
N TYR A 162 -3.99 -7.43 -4.28
CA TYR A 162 -2.67 -7.22 -3.67
C TYR A 162 -1.77 -6.35 -4.56
N ARG A 163 -1.82 -6.51 -5.89
CA ARG A 163 -1.10 -5.64 -6.83
C ARG A 163 -1.63 -4.21 -6.84
N LEU A 164 -2.92 -4.02 -6.59
CA LEU A 164 -3.49 -2.68 -6.41
C LEU A 164 -2.97 -2.05 -5.12
N LEU A 165 -2.85 -2.84 -4.05
CA LEU A 165 -2.31 -2.37 -2.79
C LEU A 165 -0.85 -1.95 -2.88
N ASP A 166 -0.06 -2.44 -3.84
CA ASP A 166 1.29 -1.91 -4.14
C ASP A 166 1.28 -0.43 -4.56
N LEU A 167 0.11 0.11 -4.93
CA LEU A 167 -0.11 1.49 -5.36
C LEU A 167 -0.89 2.34 -4.34
N ALA A 168 -1.44 1.72 -3.30
CA ALA A 168 -2.34 2.34 -2.32
C ALA A 168 -1.61 2.71 -1.02
N PRO A 169 -1.16 3.97 -0.84
CA PRO A 169 -0.43 4.34 0.36
C PRO A 169 -1.34 4.42 1.59
N THR A 170 -0.73 4.25 2.75
CA THR A 170 -1.34 4.61 4.03
C THR A 170 -1.15 6.10 4.31
N VAL A 171 -2.23 6.81 4.63
CA VAL A 171 -2.25 8.24 4.92
C VAL A 171 -2.80 8.46 6.34
N THR A 172 -2.18 9.39 7.08
CA THR A 172 -2.66 9.81 8.40
C THR A 172 -3.31 11.18 8.29
N TYR A 173 -4.54 11.27 8.81
CA TYR A 173 -5.38 12.45 8.88
C TYR A 173 -5.38 12.96 10.31
N GLN A 174 -5.18 14.26 10.47
CA GLN A 174 -5.28 14.91 11.78
C GLN A 174 -6.74 15.31 12.04
N PRO A 175 -7.16 15.36 13.32
CA PRO A 175 -8.49 15.86 13.67
C PRO A 175 -8.70 17.25 13.08
N THR A 176 -9.84 17.48 12.43
CA THR A 176 -10.27 18.83 12.08
C THR A 176 -10.61 19.58 13.36
N ALA A 177 -9.94 20.71 13.62
CA ALA A 177 -10.30 21.59 14.72
C ALA A 177 -11.75 22.05 14.53
N LYS A 178 -12.54 22.11 15.61
CA LYS A 178 -13.99 22.42 15.62
C LYS A 178 -14.36 23.85 15.19
N ASP A 179 -13.48 24.59 14.51
CA ASP A 179 -13.74 25.98 14.16
C ASP A 179 -14.37 26.08 12.74
N PRO A 180 -15.65 26.47 12.62
CA PRO A 180 -16.38 26.40 11.34
C PRO A 180 -15.96 27.45 10.31
N ASP A 181 -15.16 28.45 10.68
CA ASP A 181 -14.85 29.62 9.83
C ASP A 181 -13.47 29.60 9.17
N GLN A 182 -12.66 28.54 9.34
CA GLN A 182 -11.37 28.42 8.65
C GLN A 182 -11.42 27.38 7.51
N PRO A 183 -11.09 27.76 6.26
CA PRO A 183 -10.85 26.78 5.20
C PRO A 183 -9.58 25.98 5.54
N GLN A 184 -9.77 24.74 5.98
CA GLN A 184 -8.69 23.87 6.44
C GLN A 184 -7.91 23.25 5.28
N GLN A 185 -6.58 23.42 5.28
CA GLN A 185 -5.67 22.62 4.46
C GLN A 185 -5.45 21.25 5.14
N PRO A 186 -5.52 20.13 4.41
CA PRO A 186 -5.11 18.83 4.94
C PRO A 186 -3.68 18.93 5.48
N ALA A 187 -3.36 18.20 6.56
CA ALA A 187 -1.97 18.05 7.00
C ALA A 187 -1.14 17.65 5.78
N ALA A 188 -0.10 18.43 5.46
CA ALA A 188 0.62 18.28 4.21
C ALA A 188 0.96 16.80 4.00
N PRO A 189 0.47 16.15 2.92
CA PRO A 189 0.82 14.78 2.65
C PRO A 189 2.35 14.69 2.58
N PRO A 190 2.97 13.59 3.01
CA PRO A 190 4.42 13.43 2.89
C PRO A 190 4.84 13.76 1.44
N PRO A 191 6.00 14.41 1.24
CA PRO A 191 6.52 14.65 -0.11
C PRO A 191 6.54 13.35 -0.92
N GLY A 192 5.90 13.34 -2.10
CA GLY A 192 5.78 12.13 -2.95
C GLY A 192 4.55 11.24 -2.67
N LEU A 193 3.67 11.63 -1.74
CA LEU A 193 2.47 10.90 -1.34
C LEU A 193 1.19 11.75 -1.37
N ALA A 194 1.22 12.90 -2.04
CA ALA A 194 0.02 13.69 -2.26
C ALA A 194 -1.01 12.85 -3.02
N VAL A 195 -2.03 12.37 -2.29
CA VAL A 195 -3.25 11.85 -2.91
C VAL A 195 -3.90 13.06 -3.55
N ALA A 196 -3.88 13.11 -4.88
CA ALA A 196 -4.56 14.16 -5.61
C ALA A 196 -6.05 14.17 -5.20
N PRO A 197 -6.68 15.34 -5.06
CA PRO A 197 -8.12 15.40 -4.85
C PRO A 197 -8.82 14.70 -6.02
N GLY A 198 -9.57 13.64 -5.72
CA GLY A 198 -10.19 12.81 -6.73
C GLY A 198 -10.92 11.62 -6.11
N PRO A 199 -11.61 10.80 -6.93
CA PRO A 199 -12.32 9.64 -6.44
C PRO A 199 -11.37 8.63 -5.79
N ALA A 200 -11.67 8.28 -4.54
CA ALA A 200 -10.89 7.34 -3.76
C ALA A 200 -11.79 6.46 -2.86
N LEU A 201 -11.33 5.23 -2.61
CA LEU A 201 -11.78 4.38 -1.52
C LEU A 201 -10.75 4.40 -0.39
N TYR A 202 -11.26 4.32 0.83
CA TYR A 202 -10.51 4.39 2.07
C TYR A 202 -10.81 3.14 2.87
N TYR A 203 -9.78 2.39 3.23
CA TYR A 203 -9.85 1.37 4.28
C TYR A 203 -9.27 1.96 5.57
N VAL A 204 -10.09 2.13 6.61
CA VAL A 204 -9.65 2.77 7.85
C VAL A 204 -8.89 1.77 8.71
N LEU A 205 -7.61 2.04 8.98
CA LEU A 205 -6.79 1.22 9.89
C LEU A 205 -7.04 1.60 11.35
N ARG A 206 -7.14 2.90 11.64
CA ARG A 206 -7.30 3.45 13.00
C ARG A 206 -8.08 4.75 12.99
N GLY A 207 -8.79 5.02 14.08
CA GLY A 207 -9.57 6.25 14.24
C GLY A 207 -10.87 6.22 13.43
N GLN A 208 -11.39 7.41 13.15
CA GLN A 208 -12.63 7.61 12.41
C GLN A 208 -12.45 8.66 11.31
N LEU A 209 -12.83 8.28 10.09
CA LEU A 209 -12.85 9.16 8.93
C LEU A 209 -14.27 9.61 8.63
N GLN A 210 -14.39 10.83 8.14
CA GLN A 210 -15.60 11.43 7.62
C GLN A 210 -15.32 11.92 6.20
N LEU A 211 -16.19 11.54 5.26
CA LEU A 211 -16.07 11.93 3.86
C LEU A 211 -17.34 12.67 3.47
N VAL A 212 -17.19 13.80 2.77
CA VAL A 212 -18.32 14.46 2.13
C VAL A 212 -18.34 14.04 0.67
N VAL A 213 -19.29 13.18 0.32
CA VAL A 213 -19.55 12.69 -1.05
C VAL A 213 -20.92 13.22 -1.45
N ASP A 214 -20.98 14.06 -2.47
CA ASP A 214 -22.23 14.62 -3.02
C ASP A 214 -23.16 15.18 -1.92
N GLU A 215 -22.57 15.99 -1.04
CA GLU A 215 -23.24 16.67 0.10
C GLU A 215 -23.75 15.73 1.20
N THR A 216 -23.45 14.44 1.10
CA THR A 216 -23.71 13.45 2.15
C THR A 216 -22.45 13.24 2.98
N LEU A 217 -22.58 13.40 4.30
CA LEU A 217 -21.52 13.05 5.24
C LEU A 217 -21.56 11.55 5.52
N LEU A 218 -20.55 10.84 5.04
CA LEU A 218 -20.34 9.43 5.34
C LEU A 218 -19.28 9.29 6.43
N SER A 219 -19.43 8.34 7.34
CA SER A 219 -18.45 8.10 8.40
C SER A 219 -18.05 6.64 8.47
N PHE A 220 -16.75 6.41 8.64
CA PHE A 220 -16.12 5.10 8.62
C PHE A 220 -15.17 4.96 9.80
N GLY A 221 -15.31 3.89 10.57
CA GLY A 221 -14.41 3.49 11.64
C GLY A 221 -13.39 2.44 11.20
N ALA A 222 -12.49 2.07 12.11
CA ALA A 222 -11.46 1.06 11.85
C ALA A 222 -12.06 -0.27 11.34
N GLY A 223 -11.47 -0.82 10.28
CA GLY A 223 -11.90 -2.03 9.60
C GLY A 223 -12.92 -1.80 8.47
N GLU A 224 -13.44 -0.59 8.32
CA GLU A 224 -14.45 -0.28 7.31
C GLU A 224 -13.84 0.25 6.01
N VAL A 225 -14.49 -0.08 4.88
CA VAL A 225 -14.20 0.49 3.56
C VAL A 225 -15.29 1.46 3.17
N GLY A 226 -14.90 2.64 2.71
CA GLY A 226 -15.83 3.67 2.26
C GLY A 226 -15.18 4.63 1.29
N GLY A 227 -15.98 5.48 0.64
CA GLY A 227 -15.47 6.46 -0.32
C GLY A 227 -16.44 6.79 -1.42
N SER A 228 -15.94 7.54 -2.39
CA SER A 228 -16.65 7.86 -3.63
C SER A 228 -16.58 6.70 -4.62
N ASP A 229 -17.53 6.62 -5.55
CA ASP A 229 -17.48 5.67 -6.65
C ASP A 229 -16.28 5.96 -7.57
N LEU A 230 -15.30 5.04 -7.60
CA LEU A 230 -14.08 5.14 -8.41
C LEU A 230 -14.37 5.14 -9.93
N PHE A 231 -15.53 4.66 -10.32
CA PHE A 231 -15.91 4.44 -11.72
C PHE A 231 -16.98 5.41 -12.21
N ALA A 232 -17.37 6.38 -11.38
CA ALA A 232 -18.26 7.44 -11.82
C ALA A 232 -17.59 8.29 -12.92
N ASP A 233 -18.41 8.76 -13.86
CA ASP A 233 -17.99 9.67 -14.93
C ASP A 233 -17.42 10.96 -14.34
N GLU A 234 -16.48 11.58 -15.05
CA GLU A 234 -15.89 12.86 -14.64
C GLU A 234 -17.00 13.92 -14.51
N GLY A 235 -17.33 14.27 -13.26
CA GLY A 235 -18.40 15.22 -12.91
C GLY A 235 -19.53 14.65 -12.04
N ALA A 236 -19.62 13.33 -11.84
CA ALA A 236 -20.76 12.70 -11.16
C ALA A 236 -20.58 12.49 -9.64
N ALA A 237 -19.34 12.48 -9.13
CA ALA A 237 -19.07 12.44 -7.68
C ALA A 237 -17.93 13.40 -7.35
N THR A 238 -18.22 14.50 -6.66
CA THR A 238 -17.17 15.41 -6.17
C THR A 238 -16.86 15.06 -4.72
N LEU A 239 -15.80 14.28 -4.51
CA LEU A 239 -15.22 14.14 -3.17
C LEU A 239 -14.65 15.52 -2.78
N LYS A 240 -15.36 16.25 -1.92
CA LYS A 240 -14.96 17.62 -1.54
C LYS A 240 -13.74 17.61 -0.61
N ALA A 241 -13.70 16.71 0.37
CA ALA A 241 -12.54 16.46 1.22
C ALA A 241 -12.77 15.21 2.10
N ALA A 242 -11.67 14.52 2.45
CA ALA A 242 -11.63 13.59 3.56
C ALA A 242 -11.23 14.34 4.84
N THR A 243 -12.07 14.29 5.87
CA THR A 243 -11.82 14.89 7.18
C THR A 243 -11.81 13.81 8.25
N ALA A 244 -11.17 14.08 9.38
CA ALA A 244 -11.14 13.15 10.50
C ALA A 244 -11.58 13.87 11.77
N THR A 245 -12.43 13.24 12.58
CA THR A 245 -12.89 13.79 13.87
C THR A 245 -11.88 13.54 14.99
N THR A 246 -11.08 12.49 14.80
CA THR A 246 -9.96 12.06 15.64
C THR A 246 -8.75 11.83 14.74
N LYS A 247 -7.57 11.59 15.29
CA LYS A 247 -6.43 11.16 14.46
C LYS A 247 -6.81 9.84 13.78
N ALA A 248 -6.88 9.84 12.46
CA ALA A 248 -7.29 8.68 11.69
C ALA A 248 -6.20 8.26 10.70
N THR A 249 -6.14 6.98 10.40
CA THR A 249 -5.22 6.42 9.42
C THR A 249 -6.00 5.54 8.47
N ALA A 250 -5.80 5.71 7.17
CA ALA A 250 -6.42 4.86 6.17
C ALA A 250 -5.49 4.53 5.00
N VAL A 251 -5.72 3.37 4.41
CA VAL A 251 -5.17 2.99 3.10
C VAL A 251 -6.06 3.59 2.02
N VAL A 252 -5.45 4.28 1.06
CA VAL A 252 -6.17 5.03 0.03
C VAL A 252 -5.99 4.40 -1.34
N VAL A 253 -7.07 3.88 -1.92
CA VAL A 253 -7.13 3.35 -3.28
C VAL A 253 -7.74 4.40 -4.19
N THR A 254 -6.94 4.99 -5.07
CA THR A 254 -7.40 6.06 -5.97
C THR A 254 -7.80 5.54 -7.34
N LYS A 255 -8.56 6.35 -8.10
CA LYS A 255 -8.89 6.05 -9.51
C LYS A 255 -7.62 5.90 -10.37
N GLU A 256 -6.58 6.68 -10.11
CA GLU A 256 -5.29 6.60 -10.83
C GLU A 256 -4.57 5.29 -10.53
N ALA A 257 -4.62 4.80 -9.28
CA ALA A 257 -4.04 3.50 -8.93
C ALA A 257 -4.75 2.35 -9.68
N VAL A 258 -6.08 2.42 -9.75
CA VAL A 258 -6.89 1.45 -10.53
C VAL A 258 -6.57 1.55 -12.02
N ALA A 259 -6.52 2.76 -12.57
CA ALA A 259 -6.21 2.98 -13.99
C ALA A 259 -4.80 2.51 -14.36
N ALA A 260 -3.81 2.80 -13.52
CA ALA A 260 -2.44 2.32 -13.69
C ALA A 260 -2.41 0.79 -13.73
N LEU A 261 -3.02 0.12 -12.74
CA LEU A 261 -3.11 -1.35 -12.69
C LEU A 261 -3.83 -1.94 -13.89
N SER A 262 -4.92 -1.34 -14.34
CA SER A 262 -5.61 -1.75 -15.57
C SER A 262 -4.71 -1.66 -16.80
N GLY A 263 -3.83 -0.66 -16.88
CA GLY A 263 -2.89 -0.48 -17.97
C GLY A 263 -1.82 -1.57 -18.07
N TYR A 264 -1.25 -2.01 -16.94
CA TYR A 264 -0.22 -3.06 -16.94
C TYR A 264 -0.74 -4.48 -16.72
N MET A 265 -2.00 -4.64 -16.32
CA MET A 265 -2.61 -5.96 -16.08
C MET A 265 -4.02 -6.04 -16.69
N PRO A 266 -4.15 -6.37 -17.98
CA PRO A 266 -5.45 -6.42 -18.67
C PRO A 266 -6.47 -7.38 -18.05
N GLY A 267 -6.02 -8.42 -17.34
CA GLY A 267 -6.89 -9.31 -16.58
C GLY A 267 -7.64 -8.60 -15.44
N PHE A 268 -7.02 -7.61 -14.80
CA PHE A 268 -7.66 -6.79 -13.77
C PHE A 268 -8.75 -5.90 -14.35
N ALA A 269 -8.45 -5.17 -15.43
CA ALA A 269 -9.43 -4.33 -16.12
C ALA A 269 -10.70 -5.10 -16.50
N ARG A 270 -10.55 -6.32 -17.05
CA ARG A 270 -11.68 -7.20 -17.38
C ARG A 270 -12.49 -7.65 -16.16
N SER A 271 -11.82 -7.85 -15.02
CA SER A 271 -12.45 -8.33 -13.78
C SER A 271 -13.30 -7.25 -13.10
N LEU A 272 -13.00 -5.97 -13.33
CA LEU A 272 -13.83 -4.83 -12.89
C LEU A 272 -15.18 -4.75 -13.65
N GLY A 273 -15.30 -5.45 -14.78
CA GLY A 273 -16.51 -5.50 -15.59
C GLY A 273 -16.78 -4.21 -16.37
N PRO A 274 -18.01 -4.02 -16.90
CA PRO A 274 -18.36 -2.85 -17.72
C PRO A 274 -18.27 -1.51 -16.96
N MET A 275 -18.11 -1.54 -15.64
CA MET A 275 -17.92 -0.34 -14.82
C MET A 275 -16.66 0.45 -15.20
N PHE A 276 -15.61 -0.18 -15.73
CA PHE A 276 -14.37 0.52 -16.10
C PHE A 276 -14.45 1.23 -17.47
N ASN A 277 -15.44 0.91 -18.32
CA ASN A 277 -15.52 1.42 -19.70
C ASN A 277 -16.50 2.59 -19.88
N GLY A 278 -16.96 3.26 -18.82
CA GLY A 278 -17.90 4.38 -18.93
C GLY A 278 -19.27 4.00 -19.53
N GLN A 279 -19.54 2.72 -19.74
CA GLN A 279 -20.85 2.22 -20.17
C GLN A 279 -21.43 1.37 -19.06
N ARG A 280 -22.19 2.02 -18.16
CA ARG A 280 -23.19 1.31 -17.36
C ARG A 280 -24.18 0.67 -18.33
N VAL A 281 -24.03 -0.63 -18.58
CA VAL A 281 -25.10 -1.41 -19.20
C VAL A 281 -26.24 -1.42 -18.18
N LYS A 282 -27.28 -0.63 -18.45
CA LYS A 282 -28.53 -0.68 -17.70
C LYS A 282 -29.14 -2.09 -17.85
N PRO A 283 -29.84 -2.59 -16.81
CA PRO A 283 -30.48 -3.90 -16.84
C PRO A 283 -31.49 -4.02 -18.00
#